data_AF-A0A9D1WAN2-F1
#
_entry.id   AF-A0A9D1WAN2-F1
#
_cell.length_a   1.000
_cell.length_b   1.000
_cell.length_c   1.000
_cell.angle_alpha   90.00
_cell.angle_beta   90.00
_cell.angle_gamma   90.00
#
_symmetry.space_group_name_H-M   'P 1'
#
loop_
_entity.id
_entity.type
_entity.pdbx_description
1 polymer ?
#
loop_
_entity_poly.entity_id
_entity_poly.type
_entity_poly.pdbx_seq_one_letter_code
_entity_poly.pdbx_strand_id
1 'polypeptide(L)'
;MKTINKLLLWSVVFLLAPISVVFAQNYPERNLGWTLSAQTYTFRLFTFEEALSKAKESGLKSVEAYFGQPIAENFPEEMSAQLSTEGKQKVKELLKAYGIDLVAFGVVGASDEEGWKDLFSFANEMNVGVINVEPDPKFLSLIAELASTHQVKVAVHNHPKPTRYW
;
A
#
# COMPACT_ATOMS: atom_id res chain seq x y z
N MET A 1 13.77 69.80 5.48
CA MET A 1 13.19 68.73 6.32
C MET A 1 11.73 68.50 5.92
N LYS A 2 11.41 67.46 5.13
CA LYS A 2 10.02 66.96 4.94
C LYS A 2 9.91 65.69 4.08
N THR A 3 10.98 65.25 3.42
CA THR A 3 10.97 64.10 2.49
C THR A 3 11.43 62.75 3.08
N ILE A 4 11.96 62.72 4.31
CA ILE A 4 12.53 61.50 4.91
C ILE A 4 11.47 60.55 5.51
N ASN A 5 10.26 61.03 5.83
CA ASN A 5 9.23 60.20 6.47
C ASN A 5 8.45 59.25 5.55
N LYS A 6 8.51 59.42 4.22
CA LYS A 6 7.77 58.53 3.30
C LYS A 6 8.54 57.26 2.92
N LEU A 7 9.88 57.30 2.88
CA LEU A 7 10.67 56.10 2.58
C LEU A 7 10.65 55.09 3.75
N LEU A 8 10.67 55.56 4.99
CA LEU A 8 10.65 54.69 6.17
C LEU A 8 9.33 53.89 6.29
N LEU A 9 8.22 54.45 5.77
CA LEU A 9 6.89 53.83 5.85
C LEU A 9 6.70 52.70 4.82
N TRP A 10 7.40 52.75 3.69
CA TRP A 10 7.34 51.68 2.67
C TRP A 10 8.27 50.50 3.00
N SER A 11 9.37 50.74 3.72
CA SER A 11 10.26 49.67 4.19
C SER A 11 9.61 48.76 5.26
N VAL A 12 8.64 49.27 6.03
CA VAL A 12 7.91 48.48 7.04
C VAL A 12 6.83 47.60 6.40
N VAL A 13 6.24 48.01 5.27
CA VAL A 13 5.20 47.23 4.57
C VAL A 13 5.78 46.04 3.82
N PHE A 14 7.02 46.12 3.32
CA PHE A 14 7.69 44.99 2.66
C PHE A 14 8.20 43.90 3.62
N LEU A 15 8.37 44.21 4.91
CA LEU A 15 8.75 43.23 5.95
C LEU A 15 7.57 42.41 6.49
N LEU A 16 6.33 42.75 6.10
CA LEU A 16 5.10 42.08 6.51
C LEU A 16 4.41 41.31 5.39
N ALA A 17 5.05 41.15 4.23
CA ALA A 17 4.57 40.20 3.24
C ALA A 17 4.56 38.82 3.91
N PRO A 18 3.40 38.16 4.07
CA PRO A 18 3.36 36.84 4.66
C PRO A 18 4.20 35.96 3.74
N ILE A 19 5.35 35.52 4.25
CA ILE A 19 6.06 34.39 3.69
C ILE A 19 5.03 33.28 3.78
N SER A 20 4.35 32.99 2.67
CA SER A 20 3.58 31.77 2.54
C SER A 20 4.59 30.67 2.67
N VAL A 21 4.78 30.19 3.90
CA VAL A 21 5.52 28.97 4.16
C VAL A 21 4.74 27.92 3.40
N VAL A 22 5.24 27.55 2.23
CA VAL A 22 4.71 26.43 1.46
C VAL A 22 5.11 25.21 2.28
N PHE A 23 4.29 24.87 3.27
CA PHE A 23 4.37 23.59 3.90
C PHE A 23 4.11 22.55 2.83
N ALA A 24 5.00 21.56 2.71
CA ALA A 24 4.70 20.38 1.93
C ALA A 24 3.33 19.86 2.38
N GLN A 25 2.40 19.68 1.44
CA GLN A 25 1.11 19.10 1.76
C GLN A 25 1.37 17.68 2.26
N ASN A 26 0.96 17.39 3.49
CA ASN A 26 1.03 16.04 4.01
C ASN A 26 -0.13 15.25 3.40
N TYR A 27 0.19 14.21 2.64
CA TYR A 27 -0.79 13.26 2.09
C TYR A 27 -1.86 13.89 1.18
N PRO A 28 -1.49 14.67 0.13
CA PRO A 28 -2.44 15.36 -0.73
C PRO A 28 -3.40 14.42 -1.47
N GLU A 29 -2.98 13.18 -1.73
CA GLU A 29 -3.79 12.12 -2.34
C GLU A 29 -5.08 11.84 -1.56
N ARG A 30 -5.06 12.03 -0.23
CA ARG A 30 -6.22 11.76 0.63
C ARG A 30 -7.37 12.71 0.37
N ASN A 31 -7.07 13.95 -0.04
CA ASN A 31 -8.11 14.92 -0.42
C ASN A 31 -8.84 14.51 -1.70
N LEU A 32 -8.24 13.62 -2.50
CA LEU A 32 -8.84 13.04 -3.70
C LEU A 32 -9.51 11.69 -3.41
N GLY A 33 -9.50 11.23 -2.15
CA GLY A 33 -9.96 9.89 -1.78
C GLY A 33 -9.05 8.77 -2.27
N TRP A 34 -7.79 9.09 -2.58
CA TRP A 34 -6.80 8.10 -3.03
C TRP A 34 -5.92 7.64 -1.87
N THR A 35 -5.48 6.39 -1.95
CA THR A 35 -4.47 5.81 -1.05
C THR A 35 -3.18 5.63 -1.84
N LEU A 36 -2.15 6.39 -1.50
CA LEU A 36 -0.80 6.20 -2.04
C LEU A 36 -0.09 5.10 -1.25
N SER A 37 0.37 4.07 -1.95
CA SER A 37 0.93 2.86 -1.37
C SER A 37 2.12 2.38 -2.21
N ALA A 38 3.05 1.64 -1.59
CA ALA A 38 4.09 0.92 -2.32
C ALA A 38 3.71 -0.55 -2.46
N GLN A 39 3.83 -1.10 -3.67
CA GLN A 39 3.92 -2.54 -3.82
C GLN A 39 5.30 -3.01 -3.36
N THR A 40 5.36 -3.92 -2.39
CA THR A 40 6.62 -4.33 -1.75
C THR A 40 7.56 -5.09 -2.69
N TYR A 41 7.10 -5.49 -3.89
CA TYR A 41 7.97 -6.01 -4.95
C TYR A 41 9.03 -4.99 -5.40
N THR A 42 8.75 -3.69 -5.22
CA THR A 42 9.73 -2.61 -5.35
C THR A 42 10.97 -2.86 -4.48
N PHE A 43 10.76 -3.49 -3.31
CA PHE A 43 11.78 -3.82 -2.32
C PHE A 43 12.03 -5.34 -2.23
N ARG A 44 11.81 -6.11 -3.31
CA ARG A 44 11.92 -7.60 -3.31
C ARG A 44 13.28 -8.18 -2.91
N LEU A 45 14.33 -7.36 -2.81
CA LEU A 45 15.65 -7.79 -2.34
C LEU A 45 15.77 -7.75 -0.81
N PHE A 46 14.70 -7.34 -0.13
CA PHE A 46 14.62 -7.15 1.32
C PHE A 46 13.43 -7.92 1.88
N THR A 47 13.47 -8.18 3.19
CA THR A 47 12.35 -8.73 3.94
C THR A 47 11.14 -7.78 3.94
N PHE A 48 9.97 -8.29 4.29
CA PHE A 48 8.76 -7.49 4.44
C PHE A 48 8.94 -6.42 5.53
N GLU A 49 9.56 -6.76 6.65
CA GLU A 49 9.91 -5.79 7.70
C GLU A 49 10.77 -4.63 7.18
N GLU A 50 11.83 -4.92 6.41
CA GLU A 50 12.67 -3.88 5.81
C GLU A 50 11.90 -3.05 4.77
N ALA A 51 11.01 -3.69 3.99
CA ALA A 51 10.12 -2.99 3.06
C ALA A 51 9.16 -2.03 3.79
N LEU A 52 8.64 -2.41 4.96
CA LEU A 52 7.85 -1.53 5.82
C LEU A 52 8.68 -0.34 6.33
N SER A 53 9.92 -0.58 6.77
CA SER A 53 10.82 0.51 7.17
C SER A 53 11.02 1.52 6.04
N LYS A 54 11.30 1.03 4.82
CA LYS A 54 11.50 1.89 3.63
C LYS A 54 10.24 2.63 3.22
N ALA A 55 9.08 1.99 3.29
CA ALA A 55 7.79 2.64 3.02
C ALA A 55 7.53 3.77 4.03
N LYS A 56 7.77 3.52 5.32
CA LYS A 56 7.64 4.52 6.39
C LYS A 56 8.61 5.70 6.20
N GLU A 57 9.88 5.43 5.89
CA GLU A 57 10.90 6.45 5.59
C GLU A 57 10.53 7.29 4.36
N SER A 58 9.86 6.68 3.38
CA SER A 58 9.31 7.36 2.20
C SER A 58 8.02 8.14 2.49
N GLY A 59 7.58 8.16 3.75
CA GLY A 59 6.37 8.85 4.20
C GLY A 59 5.08 8.08 4.00
N LEU A 60 5.10 6.89 3.37
CA LEU A 60 3.90 6.10 3.06
C LEU A 60 3.21 5.57 4.32
N LYS A 61 1.91 5.30 4.19
CA LYS A 61 1.05 4.78 5.28
C LYS A 61 0.43 3.43 4.99
N SER A 62 0.70 2.89 3.80
CA SER A 62 0.18 1.60 3.40
C SER A 62 1.15 0.90 2.45
N VAL A 63 0.98 -0.41 2.33
CA VAL A 63 1.67 -1.24 1.35
C VAL A 63 0.71 -2.21 0.66
N GLU A 64 1.09 -2.64 -0.53
CA GLU A 64 0.61 -3.87 -1.17
C GLU A 64 1.70 -4.93 -1.05
N ALA A 65 1.43 -6.05 -0.37
CA ALA A 65 2.42 -7.12 -0.26
C ALA A 65 2.38 -8.05 -1.48
N TYR A 66 3.52 -8.60 -1.89
CA TYR A 66 3.60 -9.66 -2.90
C TYR A 66 3.85 -11.03 -2.28
N PHE A 67 3.51 -12.09 -3.01
CA PHE A 67 3.72 -13.47 -2.59
C PHE A 67 5.21 -13.87 -2.60
N GLY A 68 5.65 -14.58 -1.56
CA GLY A 68 7.02 -15.10 -1.46
C GLY A 68 8.04 -14.10 -0.93
N GLN A 69 7.60 -12.98 -0.33
CA GLN A 69 8.53 -12.07 0.35
C GLN A 69 8.89 -12.61 1.74
N PRO A 70 10.18 -12.84 2.08
CA PRO A 70 10.57 -13.21 3.45
C PRO A 70 10.05 -12.21 4.48
N ILE A 71 9.44 -12.66 5.57
CA ILE A 71 8.76 -11.72 6.50
C ILE A 71 9.75 -10.85 7.28
N ALA A 72 10.76 -11.47 7.89
CA ALA A 72 11.75 -10.81 8.73
C ALA A 72 13.03 -11.64 8.78
N GLU A 73 14.13 -11.02 9.24
CA GLU A 73 15.37 -11.76 9.48
C GLU A 73 15.13 -12.84 10.54
N ASN A 74 15.61 -14.05 10.29
CA ASN A 74 15.45 -15.22 11.19
C ASN A 74 14.00 -15.65 11.45
N PHE A 75 13.05 -15.29 10.58
CA PHE A 75 11.69 -15.83 10.60
C PHE A 75 11.49 -16.79 9.42
N PRO A 76 10.94 -18.00 9.64
CA PRO A 76 10.99 -19.08 8.63
C PRO A 76 9.93 -18.96 7.53
N GLU A 77 8.97 -18.04 7.65
CA GLU A 77 7.87 -17.90 6.69
C GLU A 77 8.05 -16.71 5.75
N GLU A 78 7.50 -16.88 4.55
CA GLU A 78 7.38 -15.86 3.52
C GLU A 78 5.91 -15.47 3.36
N MET A 79 5.67 -14.25 2.89
CA MET A 79 4.33 -13.71 2.68
C MET A 79 3.52 -14.61 1.75
N SER A 80 2.40 -15.13 2.24
CA SER A 80 1.57 -16.10 1.54
C SER A 80 0.15 -16.09 2.09
N ALA A 81 -0.83 -16.54 1.30
CA ALA A 81 -2.17 -16.79 1.80
C ALA A 81 -2.21 -17.95 2.82
N GLN A 82 -1.19 -18.83 2.79
CA GLN A 82 -1.05 -19.99 3.66
C GLN A 82 -0.18 -19.72 4.89
N LEU A 83 0.05 -18.45 5.27
CA LEU A 83 0.75 -18.13 6.50
C LEU A 83 0.14 -18.87 7.70
N SER A 84 1.00 -19.35 8.59
CA SER A 84 0.56 -19.94 9.85
C SER A 84 -0.09 -18.88 10.74
N THR A 85 -0.75 -19.30 11.83
CA THR A 85 -1.25 -18.36 12.85
C THR A 85 -0.12 -17.48 13.39
N GLU A 86 1.07 -18.03 13.56
CA GLU A 86 2.26 -17.28 14.00
C GLU A 86 2.73 -16.30 12.92
N GLY A 87 2.77 -16.73 11.65
CA GLY A 87 3.12 -15.89 10.52
C GLY A 87 2.17 -14.70 10.35
N LYS A 88 0.85 -14.93 10.42
CA LYS A 88 -0.16 -13.86 10.37
C LYS A 88 -0.01 -12.90 11.54
N GLN A 89 0.23 -13.41 12.74
CA GLN A 89 0.45 -12.60 13.93
C GLN A 89 1.71 -11.73 13.80
N LYS A 90 2.82 -12.31 13.33
CA LYS A 90 4.08 -11.59 13.08
C LYS A 90 3.88 -10.45 12.07
N VAL A 91 3.16 -10.71 10.97
CA VAL A 91 2.85 -9.68 9.97
C VAL A 91 2.00 -8.55 10.58
N LYS A 92 0.96 -8.87 11.36
CA LYS A 92 0.12 -7.88 12.05
C LYS A 92 0.94 -7.02 13.04
N GLU A 93 1.86 -7.63 13.77
CA GLU A 93 2.76 -6.94 14.70
C GLU A 93 3.69 -5.97 13.98
N LEU A 94 4.29 -6.39 12.86
CA LEU A 94 5.14 -5.54 12.04
C LEU A 94 4.34 -4.36 11.48
N LEU A 95 3.20 -4.60 10.85
CA LEU A 95 2.31 -3.55 10.33
C LEU A 95 1.99 -2.50 11.41
N LYS A 96 1.63 -2.95 12.62
CA LYS A 96 1.37 -2.08 13.77
C LYS A 96 2.61 -1.32 14.22
N ALA A 97 3.77 -1.97 14.33
CA ALA A 97 5.01 -1.35 14.77
C ALA A 97 5.49 -0.24 13.84
N TYR A 98 5.32 -0.43 12.52
CA TYR A 98 5.68 0.56 11.52
C TYR A 98 4.57 1.60 11.26
N GLY A 99 3.34 1.35 11.72
CA GLY A 99 2.19 2.22 11.50
C GLY A 99 1.79 2.26 10.02
N ILE A 100 1.78 1.09 9.39
CA ILE A 100 1.49 0.87 7.98
C ILE A 100 0.33 -0.11 7.84
N ASP A 101 -0.61 0.20 6.96
CA ASP A 101 -1.74 -0.67 6.62
C ASP A 101 -1.41 -1.58 5.44
N LEU A 102 -1.77 -2.86 5.53
CA LEU A 102 -1.74 -3.78 4.39
C LEU A 102 -3.04 -3.64 3.60
N VAL A 103 -3.03 -2.77 2.58
CA VAL A 103 -4.26 -2.40 1.84
C VAL A 103 -4.56 -3.34 0.68
N ALA A 104 -3.53 -4.00 0.16
CA ALA A 104 -3.65 -4.93 -0.95
C ALA A 104 -2.67 -6.10 -0.85
N PHE A 105 -2.99 -7.20 -1.54
CA PHE A 105 -2.11 -8.36 -1.67
C PHE A 105 -2.11 -8.85 -3.12
N GLY A 106 -0.92 -8.99 -3.71
CA GLY A 106 -0.76 -9.47 -5.08
C GLY A 106 0.60 -9.17 -5.71
N VAL A 107 0.84 -9.62 -6.94
CA VAL A 107 -0.09 -10.37 -7.79
C VAL A 107 -0.13 -11.85 -7.39
N VAL A 108 -1.32 -12.41 -7.21
CA VAL A 108 -1.55 -13.78 -6.71
C VAL A 108 -2.63 -14.52 -7.50
N GLY A 109 -2.65 -15.85 -7.37
CA GLY A 109 -3.68 -16.69 -7.96
C GLY A 109 -3.71 -18.08 -7.34
N ALA A 110 -4.74 -18.84 -7.69
CA ALA A 110 -4.93 -20.22 -7.27
C ALA A 110 -5.24 -21.13 -8.46
N SER A 111 -4.93 -22.42 -8.33
CA SER A 111 -5.10 -23.42 -9.39
C SER A 111 -6.45 -24.14 -9.33
N ASP A 112 -7.18 -24.00 -8.23
CA ASP A 112 -8.46 -24.64 -7.93
C ASP A 112 -9.34 -23.76 -7.04
N GLU A 113 -10.57 -24.21 -6.82
CA GLU A 113 -11.58 -23.49 -6.02
C GLU A 113 -11.17 -23.34 -4.55
N GLU A 114 -10.51 -24.34 -3.97
CA GLU A 114 -10.07 -24.32 -2.57
C GLU A 114 -9.01 -23.24 -2.35
N GLY A 115 -8.01 -23.16 -3.23
CA GLY A 115 -6.99 -22.11 -3.15
C GLY A 115 -7.56 -20.69 -3.31
N TRP A 116 -8.62 -20.51 -4.11
CA TRP A 116 -9.32 -19.22 -4.16
C TRP A 116 -10.02 -18.91 -2.83
N LYS A 117 -10.72 -19.87 -2.23
CA LYS A 117 -11.37 -19.68 -0.92
C LYS A 117 -10.34 -19.34 0.17
N ASP A 118 -9.20 -20.01 0.18
CA ASP A 118 -8.11 -19.73 1.11
C ASP A 118 -7.57 -18.31 0.94
N LEU A 119 -7.38 -17.87 -0.30
CA LEU A 119 -6.90 -16.52 -0.60
C LEU A 119 -7.86 -15.43 -0.08
N PHE A 120 -9.17 -15.61 -0.26
CA PHE A 120 -10.16 -14.68 0.27
C PHE A 120 -10.27 -14.76 1.81
N SER A 121 -10.16 -15.95 2.40
CA SER A 121 -10.10 -16.13 3.85
C SER A 121 -8.92 -15.36 4.46
N PHE A 122 -7.74 -15.52 3.87
CA PHE A 122 -6.54 -14.77 4.23
C PHE A 122 -6.77 -13.26 4.14
N ALA A 123 -7.34 -12.77 3.03
CA ALA A 123 -7.60 -11.35 2.85
C ALA A 123 -8.49 -10.78 3.95
N ASN A 124 -9.55 -11.47 4.37
CA ASN A 124 -10.37 -11.01 5.50
C ASN A 124 -9.61 -11.01 6.82
N GLU A 125 -8.89 -12.10 7.12
CA GLU A 125 -8.19 -12.25 8.40
C GLU A 125 -7.09 -11.21 8.57
N MET A 126 -6.47 -10.80 7.46
CA MET A 126 -5.43 -9.77 7.40
C MET A 126 -5.99 -8.36 7.12
N ASN A 127 -7.31 -8.21 6.99
CA ASN A 127 -8.00 -6.95 6.69
C ASN A 127 -7.51 -6.28 5.38
N VAL A 128 -7.25 -7.09 4.37
CA VAL A 128 -6.84 -6.68 3.02
C VAL A 128 -8.08 -6.30 2.20
N GLY A 129 -8.13 -5.07 1.70
CA GLY A 129 -9.28 -4.57 0.94
C GLY A 129 -9.26 -4.89 -0.56
N VAL A 130 -8.08 -5.21 -1.11
CA VAL A 130 -7.91 -5.49 -2.55
C VAL A 130 -6.98 -6.70 -2.76
N ILE A 131 -7.38 -7.65 -3.59
CA ILE A 131 -6.48 -8.69 -4.09
C ILE A 131 -6.21 -8.42 -5.56
N ASN A 132 -4.93 -8.37 -5.93
CA ASN A 132 -4.52 -8.22 -7.33
C ASN A 132 -4.20 -9.60 -7.92
N VAL A 133 -4.81 -9.92 -9.06
CA VAL A 133 -4.85 -11.29 -9.60
C VAL A 133 -4.61 -11.36 -11.10
N GLU A 134 -4.18 -12.53 -11.57
CA GLU A 134 -4.15 -12.91 -13.00
C GLU A 134 -4.82 -14.27 -13.22
N PRO A 135 -6.14 -14.38 -13.02
CA PRO A 135 -6.81 -15.66 -12.94
C PRO A 135 -6.95 -16.32 -14.31
N ASP A 136 -7.03 -17.64 -14.34
CA ASP A 136 -7.64 -18.33 -15.47
C ASP A 136 -9.12 -17.86 -15.59
N PRO A 137 -9.62 -17.48 -16.78
CA PRO A 137 -10.98 -17.02 -16.99
C PRO A 137 -12.05 -17.97 -16.46
N LYS A 138 -11.76 -19.27 -16.38
CA LYS A 138 -12.69 -20.26 -15.80
C LYS A 138 -13.04 -19.97 -14.33
N PHE A 139 -12.19 -19.23 -13.61
CA PHE A 139 -12.41 -18.86 -12.21
C PHE A 139 -13.10 -17.51 -12.02
N LEU A 140 -13.32 -16.71 -13.07
CA LEU A 140 -13.86 -15.36 -12.92
C LEU A 140 -15.23 -15.34 -12.22
N SER A 141 -16.11 -16.30 -12.52
CA SER A 141 -17.42 -16.41 -11.85
C SER A 141 -17.28 -16.69 -10.35
N LEU A 142 -16.40 -17.63 -9.98
CA LEU A 142 -16.10 -17.96 -8.57
C LEU A 142 -15.50 -16.75 -7.85
N ILE A 143 -14.53 -16.07 -8.48
CA ILE A 143 -13.86 -14.90 -7.92
C ILE A 143 -14.86 -13.76 -7.68
N ALA A 144 -15.80 -13.55 -8.59
CA ALA A 144 -16.85 -12.54 -8.42
C ALA A 144 -17.78 -12.87 -7.23
N GLU A 145 -18.15 -14.13 -7.06
CA GLU A 145 -18.94 -14.60 -5.91
C GLU A 145 -18.19 -14.39 -4.59
N LEU A 146 -16.92 -14.80 -4.53
CA LEU A 146 -16.08 -14.65 -3.35
C LEU A 146 -15.83 -13.17 -3.01
N ALA A 147 -15.57 -12.33 -4.01
CA ALA A 147 -15.40 -10.89 -3.85
C ALA A 147 -16.64 -10.25 -3.21
N SER A 148 -17.83 -10.63 -3.65
CA SER A 148 -19.09 -10.15 -3.05
C SER A 148 -19.28 -10.67 -1.62
N THR A 149 -19.02 -11.95 -1.38
CA THR A 149 -19.24 -12.61 -0.09
C THR A 149 -18.33 -12.05 0.99
N HIS A 150 -17.07 -11.83 0.65
CA HIS A 150 -16.02 -11.36 1.56
C HIS A 150 -15.88 -9.83 1.58
N GLN A 151 -16.57 -9.11 0.70
CA GLN A 151 -16.43 -7.65 0.53
C GLN A 151 -14.99 -7.21 0.22
N VAL A 152 -14.25 -8.05 -0.51
CA VAL A 152 -12.88 -7.79 -0.96
C VAL A 152 -12.90 -7.43 -2.43
N LYS A 153 -12.26 -6.32 -2.82
CA LYS A 153 -12.16 -5.93 -4.22
C LYS A 153 -11.12 -6.80 -4.93
N VAL A 154 -11.36 -7.07 -6.21
CA VAL A 154 -10.42 -7.81 -7.06
C VAL A 154 -9.99 -6.90 -8.19
N ALA A 155 -8.68 -6.72 -8.36
CA ALA A 155 -8.12 -6.02 -9.52
C ALA A 155 -7.35 -7.02 -10.39
N VAL A 156 -7.59 -6.98 -11.70
CA VAL A 156 -6.91 -7.84 -12.66
C VAL A 156 -5.65 -7.13 -13.12
N HIS A 157 -4.49 -7.71 -12.83
CA HIS A 157 -3.19 -7.18 -13.25
C HIS A 157 -2.92 -7.53 -14.72
N ASN A 158 -2.29 -6.62 -15.45
CA ASN A 158 -1.94 -6.80 -16.85
C ASN A 158 -0.43 -6.65 -17.08
N HIS A 159 0.07 -7.27 -18.13
CA HIS A 159 1.49 -7.27 -18.50
C HIS A 159 1.71 -6.92 -19.98
N PRO A 160 2.95 -6.61 -20.40
CA PRO A 160 3.32 -6.66 -21.81
C PRO A 160 3.14 -8.07 -22.39
N LYS A 161 2.92 -8.18 -23.70
CA LYS A 161 2.83 -9.49 -24.37
C LYS A 161 4.15 -10.27 -24.26
N PRO A 162 4.11 -11.61 -24.16
CA PRO A 162 2.93 -12.46 -24.14
C PRO A 162 2.28 -12.57 -22.75
N THR A 163 1.00 -12.24 -22.65
CA THR A 163 0.20 -12.37 -21.41
C THR A 163 -1.28 -12.57 -21.76
N ARG A 164 -2.06 -13.03 -20.80
CA ARG A 164 -3.53 -13.14 -20.91
C ARG A 164 -4.22 -11.79 -20.77
N TYR A 165 -3.75 -10.96 -19.85
CA TYR A 165 -4.31 -9.64 -19.55
C TYR A 165 -3.30 -8.58 -19.98
N TRP A 166 -3.66 -7.73 -20.95
CA TRP A 166 -2.78 -6.72 -21.56
C TRP A 166 -3.29 -5.31 -21.30
#